data_AF-A0A0Q4CSM8-F1
#
_entry.id   AF-A0A0Q4CSM8-F1
#
_cell.length_a   1.000
_cell.length_b   1.000
_cell.length_c   1.000
_cell.angle_alpha   90.00
_cell.angle_beta   90.00
_cell.angle_gamma   90.00
#
_symmetry.space_group_name_H-M   'P 1'
#
loop_
_entity.id
_entity.type
_entity.pdbx_description
1 polymer ?
#
loop_
_entity_poly.entity_id
_entity_poly.type
_entity_poly.pdbx_seq_one_letter_code
_entity_poly.pdbx_strand_id
1 'polypeptide(L)' 'MEPDENVNHLRGNLLPMLLAEDLDPLSVDELTRRIAALEGEIARCRARIDRANNHRASADALFRS' A
#
# COMPACT_ATOMS: atom_id res chain seq x y z
N MET A 1 -0.25 -0.79 33.95
CA MET A 1 -1.15 -1.15 32.84
C MET A 1 -0.61 -0.41 31.64
N GLU A 2 0.36 -1.02 30.96
CA GLU A 2 0.83 -0.54 29.66
C GLU A 2 -0.35 -0.67 28.70
N PRO A 3 -0.72 0.37 27.93
CA PRO A 3 -1.65 0.14 26.86
C PRO A 3 -0.97 -0.80 25.86
N ASP A 4 -1.51 -2.01 25.69
CA ASP A 4 -1.28 -2.83 24.51
C ASP A 4 -1.68 -1.98 23.30
N GLU A 5 -0.73 -1.21 22.78
CA GLU A 5 -0.92 -0.39 21.61
C GLU A 5 -1.14 -1.36 20.45
N ASN A 6 -2.41 -1.54 20.12
CA ASN A 6 -2.87 -2.55 19.20
C ASN A 6 -2.24 -2.31 17.82
N VAL A 7 -1.15 -3.02 17.54
CA VAL A 7 -0.37 -2.99 16.29
C VAL A 7 -1.22 -3.19 15.03
N ASN A 8 -2.45 -3.72 15.14
CA ASN A 8 -3.39 -3.78 14.03
C ASN A 8 -4.04 -2.42 13.71
N HIS A 9 -4.32 -1.57 14.70
CA HIS A 9 -4.85 -0.22 14.44
C HIS A 9 -3.79 0.69 13.81
N LEU A 10 -2.52 0.57 14.23
CA LEU A 10 -1.42 1.29 13.60
C LEU A 10 -1.33 0.99 12.10
N ARG A 11 -1.40 -0.29 11.70
CA ARG A 11 -1.37 -0.70 10.29
C ARG A 11 -2.52 -0.14 9.45
N GLY A 12 -3.72 0.01 10.02
CA GLY A 12 -4.87 0.59 9.34
C GLY A 12 -4.78 2.11 9.13
N ASN A 13 -4.03 2.81 9.97
CA ASN A 13 -3.98 4.27 9.98
C ASN A 13 -2.82 4.90 9.20
N LEU A 14 -1.86 4.13 8.66
CA LEU A 14 -0.67 4.69 8.01
C LEU A 14 -0.98 5.50 6.74
N LEU A 15 -1.89 5.02 5.88
CA LEU A 15 -2.23 5.71 4.65
C LEU A 15 -3.01 7.01 4.92
N PRO A 16 -4.05 7.04 5.78
CA PRO A 16 -4.68 8.28 6.20
C PRO A 16 -3.71 9.30 6.81
N MET A 17 -2.77 8.86 7.66
CA MET A 17 -1.76 9.74 8.26
C MET A 17 -0.83 10.34 7.20
N LEU A 18 -0.38 9.55 6.23
CA LEU A 18 0.46 10.01 5.12
C LEU A 18 -0.26 11.06 4.25
N LEU A 19 -1.56 10.89 4.02
CA LEU A 19 -2.36 11.82 3.20
C LEU A 19 -2.70 13.12 3.93
N ALA A 20 -2.67 13.11 5.27
CA ALA A 20 -2.94 14.28 6.11
C ALA A 20 -1.67 15.09 6.42
N GLU A 21 -0.50 14.62 6.02
CA GLU A 21 0.77 15.31 6.26
C GLU A 21 0.84 16.61 5.45
N ASP A 22 1.27 17.69 6.11
CA ASP A 22 1.51 18.98 5.46
C ASP A 22 2.76 18.93 4.58
N LEU A 23 2.61 19.33 3.32
CA LEU A 23 3.66 19.30 2.32
C LEU A 23 4.36 20.66 2.16
N ASP A 24 3.81 21.75 2.72
CA ASP A 24 4.38 23.10 2.65
C ASP A 24 5.85 23.20 3.12
N PRO A 25 6.31 22.47 4.17
CA PRO A 25 7.70 22.55 4.59
C PRO A 25 8.67 21.71 3.74
N LEU A 26 8.17 20.88 2.82
CA LEU A 26 9.02 19.97 2.04
C LEU A 26 9.63 20.68 0.83
N SER A 27 10.92 20.43 0.60
CA SER A 27 11.61 20.86 -0.62
C SER A 27 11.18 20.05 -1.85
N VAL A 28 11.45 20.59 -3.04
CA VAL A 28 11.17 19.90 -4.32
C VAL A 28 11.85 18.53 -4.40
N ASP A 29 13.07 18.40 -3.89
CA ASP A 29 13.80 17.13 -3.87
C ASP A 29 13.16 16.11 -2.93
N GLU A 30 12.70 16.55 -1.75
CA GLU A 30 11.97 15.68 -0.80
C GLU A 30 10.64 15.22 -1.38
N LEU A 31 9.88 16.12 -2.02
CA LEU A 31 8.65 15.78 -2.73
C LEU A 31 8.91 14.78 -3.86
N THR A 32 9.98 14.97 -4.61
CA THR A 32 10.38 14.07 -5.70
C THR A 32 10.72 12.67 -5.16
N ARG A 33 11.50 12.59 -4.08
CA ARG A 33 11.81 11.32 -3.41
C ARG A 33 10.56 10.63 -2.86
N ARG A 34 9.63 11.40 -2.27
CA ARG A 34 8.35 10.90 -1.79
C ARG A 34 7.52 10.32 -2.93
N ILE A 35 7.39 11.02 -4.06
CA ILE A 35 6.66 10.54 -5.24
C ILE A 35 7.26 9.22 -5.74
N ALA A 36 8.59 9.15 -5.93
CA ALA A 36 9.25 7.95 -6.42
C ALA A 36 9.00 6.72 -5.52
N ALA A 37 8.99 6.92 -4.20
CA ALA A 37 8.66 5.86 -3.26
C ALA A 37 7.20 5.39 -3.38
N LEU A 38 6.26 6.32 -3.52
CA LEU A 38 4.83 6.00 -3.66
C LEU A 38 4.51 5.32 -4.99
N GLU A 39 5.15 5.73 -6.08
CA GLU A 39 5.03 5.04 -7.37
C GLU A 39 5.55 3.61 -7.31
N GLY A 40 6.67 3.39 -6.60
CA GLY A 40 7.16 2.05 -6.28
C GLY A 40 6.13 1.22 -5.52
N GLU A 41 5.48 1.79 -4.50
CA GLU A 41 4.43 1.11 -3.75
C GLU A 41 3.22 0.75 -4.63
N ILE A 42 2.78 1.68 -5.48
CA ILE A 42 1.70 1.44 -6.44
C ILE A 42 2.04 0.27 -7.36
N ALA A 43 3.27 0.20 -7.87
CA ALA A 43 3.72 -0.91 -8.69
C ALA A 43 3.68 -2.25 -7.94
N ARG A 44 4.10 -2.29 -6.66
CA ARG A 44 3.99 -3.50 -5.83
C ARG A 44 2.53 -3.93 -5.62
N CYS A 45 1.64 -2.98 -5.31
CA CYS A 45 0.22 -3.25 -5.13
C CYS A 45 -0.41 -3.84 -6.41
N ARG A 46 -0.13 -3.22 -7.57
CA ARG A 46 -0.59 -3.71 -8.87
C ARG A 46 -0.09 -5.14 -9.15
N ALA A 47 1.21 -5.39 -8.97
CA ALA A 47 1.78 -6.72 -9.17
C ALA A 47 1.14 -7.78 -8.25
N ARG A 48 0.77 -7.42 -7.02
CA ARG A 48 0.05 -8.33 -6.10
C ARG A 48 -1.37 -8.61 -6.59
N ILE A 49 -2.09 -7.59 -7.04
CA ILE A 49 -3.44 -7.74 -7.62
C ILE A 49 -3.40 -8.64 -8.85
N ASP A 50 -2.48 -8.39 -9.77
CA ASP A 50 -2.33 -9.19 -10.98
C ASP A 50 -2.05 -10.66 -10.67
N ARG A 51 -1.16 -10.93 -9.71
CA ARG A 51 -0.92 -12.29 -9.23
C ARG A 51 -2.19 -12.91 -8.66
N ALA A 52 -2.93 -12.21 -7.80
CA ALA A 52 -4.16 -12.75 -7.21
C ALA A 52 -5.22 -13.06 -8.27
N ASN A 53 -5.37 -12.19 -9.28
CA ASN A 53 -6.30 -12.39 -10.39
C ASN A 53 -5.89 -13.59 -11.26
N ASN A 54 -4.60 -13.73 -11.57
CA ASN A 54 -4.09 -14.87 -12.35
C ASN A 54 -4.27 -16.21 -11.62
N HIS A 55 -4.10 -16.23 -10.29
CA HIS A 55 -4.39 -17.43 -9.49
C HIS A 55 -5.88 -17.76 -9.52
N ARG A 56 -6.76 -16.75 -9.43
CA ARG A 56 -8.21 -16.95 -9.52
C ARG A 56 -8.64 -17.47 -10.90
N ALA A 57 -8.14 -16.87 -11.97
CA ALA A 57 -8.45 -17.31 -13.33
C ALA A 57 -7.96 -18.74 -13.61
N SER A 58 -6.78 -19.11 -13.08
CA SER A 58 -6.25 -20.47 -13.19
C SER A 58 -7.09 -21.48 -12.38
N ALA A 59 -7.56 -21.09 -11.19
CA ALA A 59 -8.46 -21.91 -10.40
C ALA A 59 -9.82 -22.09 -11.08
N ASP A 60 -10.42 -21.01 -11.59
CA ASP A 60 -11.71 -21.05 -12.29
C ASP A 60 -11.67 -21.90 -13.56
N ALA A 61 -10.51 -21.99 -14.24
CA ALA A 61 -10.31 -22.89 -15.38
C ALA A 61 -10.22 -24.38 -14.96
N LEU A 62 -9.65 -24.67 -13.78
CA LEU A 62 -9.51 -26.02 -13.25
C LEU A 62 -10.84 -26.60 -12.73
N PHE A 63 -11.75 -25.75 -12.25
CA PHE A 63 -13.06 -26.15 -11.71
C PHE A 63 -14.20 -26.13 -12.73
N ARG A 64 -13.94 -25.74 -13.99
CA ARG A 64 -14.94 -25.70 -15.08
C ARG A 64 -14.74 -26.81 -16.14
N SER A 65 -13.80 -27.73 -15.91
CA SER A 65 -13.66 -28.98 -16.67
C SER A 65 -14.38 -30.13 -15.97
#